data_AF-A0A2J8UM96-F1
#
_entry.id   AF-A0A2J8UM96-F1
#
_cell.length_a   1.000
_cell.length_b   1.000
_cell.length_c   1.000
_cell.angle_alpha   90.00
_cell.angle_beta   90.00
_cell.angle_gamma   90.00
#
_symmetry.space_group_name_H-M   'P 1'
#
loop_
_entity.id
_entity.type
_entity.pdbx_description
1 polymer ?
#
loop_
_entity_poly.entity_id
_entity_poly.type
_entity_poly.pdbx_seq_one_letter_code
_entity_poly.pdbx_strand_id
1 'polypeptide(L)'
;MLYQTINSLKTKNPKLKILLSIGGYLFGSKGFHPMVDSSTSRLEFVNSVILFLRNHNFDGLDVSWIYPDQKENTHFTVLIHELAEAFQKDFTKSTKERLLLTAGVSAGRQMIDNSYQVEKLA
;
A
#
# COMPACT_ATOMS: atom_id res chain seq x y z
N MET A 1 18.69 -2.84 -10.97
CA MET A 1 19.52 -3.77 -10.17
C MET A 1 19.02 -3.92 -8.73
N LEU A 2 18.83 -2.85 -7.94
CA LEU A 2 18.48 -2.99 -6.50
C LEU A 2 17.28 -3.92 -6.19
N TYR A 3 16.13 -3.71 -6.83
CA TYR A 3 14.94 -4.53 -6.55
C TYR A 3 15.13 -6.01 -6.90
N GLN A 4 15.86 -6.31 -7.97
CA GLN A 4 16.19 -7.69 -8.35
C GLN A 4 17.14 -8.32 -7.35
N THR A 5 18.15 -7.58 -6.88
CA THR A 5 19.10 -8.05 -5.86
C THR A 5 18.41 -8.36 -4.54
N ILE A 6 17.48 -7.51 -4.08
CA ILE A 6 16.74 -7.77 -2.83
C ILE A 6 15.81 -8.97 -3.02
N ASN A 7 15.07 -9.02 -4.14
CA ASN A 7 14.15 -10.13 -4.39
C ASN A 7 14.85 -11.49 -4.63
N SER A 8 16.13 -11.50 -5.06
CA SER A 8 16.88 -12.75 -5.22
C SER A 8 17.19 -13.45 -3.89
N LEU A 9 17.07 -12.75 -2.76
CA LEU A 9 17.20 -13.36 -1.41
C LEU A 9 16.14 -14.43 -1.15
N LYS A 10 15.00 -14.39 -1.87
CA LYS A 10 13.97 -15.45 -1.81
C LYS A 10 14.48 -16.81 -2.30
N THR A 11 15.56 -16.87 -3.08
CA THR A 11 16.20 -18.15 -3.46
C THR A 11 16.87 -18.85 -2.27
N LYS A 12 17.32 -18.08 -1.27
CA LYS A 12 17.92 -18.60 -0.03
C LYS A 12 16.86 -18.97 1.00
N ASN A 13 15.76 -18.21 1.05
CA ASN A 13 14.62 -18.48 1.90
C ASN A 13 13.32 -18.34 1.10
N PRO A 14 12.76 -19.45 0.57
CA PRO A 14 11.52 -19.41 -0.22
C PRO A 14 10.28 -18.93 0.55
N LYS A 15 10.33 -18.89 1.89
CA LYS A 15 9.25 -18.36 2.74
C LYS A 15 9.35 -16.84 2.95
N LEU A 16 10.46 -16.22 2.57
CA LEU A 16 10.66 -14.77 2.72
C LEU A 16 9.65 -14.01 1.84
N LYS A 17 8.98 -13.02 2.44
CA LYS A 17 8.11 -12.07 1.74
C LYS A 17 8.76 -10.69 1.74
N ILE A 18 8.75 -10.03 0.60
CA ILE A 18 9.38 -8.73 0.38
C ILE A 18 8.32 -7.80 -0.18
N LEU A 19 8.04 -6.74 0.56
CA LEU A 19 7.07 -5.72 0.20
C LEU A 19 7.80 -4.45 -0.25
N LEU A 20 7.19 -3.72 -1.17
CA LEU A 20 7.60 -2.36 -1.50
C LEU A 20 6.84 -1.39 -0.61
N SER A 21 7.55 -0.45 0.02
CA SER A 21 6.91 0.63 0.79
C SER A 21 6.84 1.92 -0.03
N ILE A 22 5.71 2.62 0.05
CA ILE A 22 5.52 3.96 -0.52
C ILE A 22 5.18 4.96 0.59
N GLY A 23 5.86 6.11 0.59
CA GLY A 23 5.70 7.15 1.60
C GLY A 23 6.94 7.30 2.49
N GLY A 24 6.72 7.37 3.79
CA GLY A 24 7.74 7.63 4.80
C GLY A 24 7.91 9.12 5.10
N TYR A 25 8.68 9.41 6.15
CA TYR A 25 8.84 10.76 6.69
C TYR A 25 9.30 11.80 5.65
N LEU A 26 10.29 11.45 4.82
CA LEU A 26 10.84 12.37 3.81
C LEU A 26 9.91 12.59 2.61
N PHE A 27 9.03 11.64 2.32
CA PHE A 27 8.00 11.81 1.28
C PHE A 27 6.92 12.80 1.73
N GLY A 28 6.62 12.81 3.03
CA GLY A 28 5.58 13.64 3.63
C GLY A 28 4.17 13.29 3.13
N SER A 29 3.21 14.18 3.35
CA SER A 29 1.80 13.93 2.95
C SER A 29 1.47 14.49 1.57
N LYS A 30 2.12 15.58 1.14
CA LYS A 30 1.81 16.27 -0.12
C LYS A 30 1.86 15.39 -1.36
N GLY A 31 2.72 14.36 -1.36
CA GLY A 31 2.80 13.40 -2.47
C GLY A 31 1.60 12.46 -2.58
N PHE A 32 0.85 12.25 -1.50
CA PHE A 32 -0.38 11.43 -1.49
C PHE A 32 -1.60 12.21 -1.98
N HIS A 33 -1.66 13.52 -1.73
CA HIS A 33 -2.87 14.32 -1.98
C HIS A 33 -3.42 14.21 -3.42
N PRO A 34 -2.62 14.45 -4.49
CA PRO A 34 -3.16 14.34 -5.86
C PRO A 34 -3.59 12.91 -6.21
N MET A 35 -2.94 11.90 -5.60
CA MET A 35 -3.29 10.50 -5.82
C MET A 35 -4.64 10.16 -5.19
N VAL A 36 -4.99 10.71 -4.04
CA VAL A 36 -6.24 10.38 -3.35
C VAL A 36 -7.44 11.28 -3.68
N ASP A 37 -7.21 12.40 -4.34
CA ASP A 37 -8.18 13.49 -4.58
C ASP A 37 -9.43 13.05 -5.38
N SER A 38 -9.33 12.00 -6.19
CA SER A 38 -10.46 11.51 -6.99
C SER A 38 -10.46 9.98 -7.09
N SER A 39 -11.63 9.40 -7.40
CA SER A 39 -11.71 7.95 -7.69
C SER A 39 -10.87 7.56 -8.91
N THR A 40 -10.75 8.44 -9.89
CA THR A 40 -9.96 8.18 -11.10
C THR A 40 -8.47 8.11 -10.77
N SER A 41 -7.94 9.09 -10.04
CA SER A 41 -6.51 9.10 -9.67
C SER A 41 -6.15 7.94 -8.74
N ARG A 42 -7.02 7.55 -7.81
CA ARG A 42 -6.80 6.35 -6.99
C ARG A 42 -6.83 5.07 -7.82
N LEU A 43 -7.77 4.92 -8.76
CA LEU A 43 -7.83 3.76 -9.64
C LEU A 43 -6.57 3.63 -10.50
N GLU A 44 -6.09 4.74 -11.07
CA GLU A 44 -4.82 4.78 -11.81
C GLU A 44 -3.65 4.32 -10.95
N PHE A 45 -3.56 4.84 -9.72
CA PHE A 45 -2.54 4.44 -8.76
C PHE A 45 -2.63 2.95 -8.42
N VAL A 46 -3.81 2.44 -8.03
CA VAL A 46 -4.04 1.03 -7.67
C VAL A 46 -3.64 0.08 -8.82
N ASN A 47 -4.04 0.40 -10.05
CA ASN A 47 -3.67 -0.39 -11.21
C ASN A 47 -2.16 -0.37 -11.47
N SER A 48 -1.52 0.80 -11.32
CA SER A 48 -0.07 0.94 -11.49
C SER A 48 0.71 0.13 -10.44
N VAL A 49 0.22 0.08 -9.20
CA VAL A 49 0.80 -0.68 -8.09
C VAL A 49 0.83 -2.17 -8.44
N ILE A 50 -0.31 -2.75 -8.86
CA ILE A 50 -0.37 -4.18 -9.19
C ILE A 50 0.64 -4.52 -10.28
N LEU A 51 0.65 -3.74 -11.37
CA LEU A 51 1.58 -3.94 -12.48
C LEU A 51 3.04 -3.85 -11.99
N PHE A 52 3.37 -2.83 -11.20
CA PHE A 52 4.71 -2.62 -10.69
C PHE A 52 5.18 -3.78 -9.80
N LEU A 53 4.36 -4.17 -8.82
CA LEU A 53 4.70 -5.25 -7.88
C LEU A 53 4.90 -6.57 -8.61
N ARG A 54 4.01 -6.92 -9.55
CA ARG A 54 4.12 -8.16 -10.32
C ARG A 54 5.34 -8.16 -11.25
N ASN A 55 5.67 -7.03 -11.88
CA ASN A 55 6.83 -6.90 -12.76
C ASN A 55 8.16 -6.97 -12.01
N HIS A 56 8.19 -6.52 -10.76
CA HIS A 56 9.39 -6.52 -9.93
C HIS A 56 9.44 -7.66 -8.90
N ASN A 57 8.52 -8.62 -8.99
CA ASN A 57 8.44 -9.79 -8.13
C ASN A 57 8.32 -9.46 -6.63
N PHE A 58 7.58 -8.41 -6.28
CA PHE A 58 7.23 -8.11 -4.89
C PHE A 58 6.03 -8.93 -4.42
N ASP A 59 5.99 -9.21 -3.13
CA ASP A 59 4.92 -9.98 -2.49
C ASP A 59 3.78 -9.08 -1.96
N GLY A 60 3.95 -7.75 -2.00
CA GLY A 60 2.93 -6.82 -1.52
C GLY A 60 3.37 -5.36 -1.45
N LEU A 61 2.44 -4.53 -0.97
CA LEU A 61 2.62 -3.09 -0.74
C LEU A 61 2.56 -2.78 0.76
N ASP A 62 3.44 -1.89 1.21
CA ASP A 62 3.33 -1.17 2.48
C ASP A 62 2.98 0.31 2.20
N VAL A 63 1.87 0.79 2.74
CA VAL A 63 1.45 2.19 2.64
C VAL A 63 1.90 2.95 3.88
N SER A 64 2.97 3.73 3.74
CA SER A 64 3.58 4.50 4.83
C SER A 64 3.22 6.00 4.73
N TRP A 65 1.93 6.33 4.75
CA TRP A 65 1.48 7.73 4.81
C TRP A 65 1.59 8.26 6.24
N ILE A 66 2.55 9.18 6.45
CA ILE A 66 2.87 9.76 7.76
C ILE A 66 2.59 11.28 7.74
N TYR A 67 1.43 11.75 8.21
CA TYR A 67 0.21 10.99 8.50
C TYR A 67 -0.98 11.69 7.82
N PRO A 68 -2.04 10.97 7.42
CA PRO A 68 -3.29 11.59 7.00
C PRO A 68 -3.82 12.49 8.13
N ASP A 69 -4.28 13.69 7.83
CA ASP A 69 -5.01 14.49 8.81
C ASP A 69 -6.49 14.06 8.96
N GLN A 70 -7.25 14.77 9.79
CA GLN A 70 -8.67 14.48 10.02
C GLN A 70 -9.53 14.59 8.75
N LYS A 71 -9.16 15.44 7.79
CA LYS A 71 -9.85 15.57 6.51
C LYS A 71 -9.46 14.45 5.54
N GLU A 72 -8.28 13.88 5.73
CA GLU A 72 -7.69 12.85 4.87
C GLU A 72 -7.95 11.42 5.35
N ASN A 73 -8.45 11.22 6.57
CA ASN A 73 -8.70 9.88 7.13
C ASN A 73 -9.64 9.02 6.26
N THR A 74 -10.59 9.65 5.59
CA THR A 74 -11.53 8.98 4.69
C THR A 74 -10.85 8.63 3.39
N HIS A 75 -9.96 9.49 2.88
CA HIS A 75 -9.14 9.19 1.71
C HIS A 75 -8.20 8.01 1.95
N PHE A 76 -7.54 7.97 3.11
CA PHE A 76 -6.72 6.82 3.51
C PHE A 76 -7.54 5.54 3.54
N THR A 77 -8.70 5.57 4.20
CA THR A 77 -9.60 4.39 4.33
C THR A 77 -10.07 3.88 2.97
N VAL A 78 -10.53 4.79 2.10
CA VAL A 78 -10.97 4.43 0.75
C VAL A 78 -9.83 3.84 -0.07
N LEU A 79 -8.62 4.42 -0.01
CA LEU A 79 -7.45 3.88 -0.69
C LEU A 79 -7.11 2.46 -0.24
N ILE A 80 -7.12 2.19 1.08
CA ILE A 80 -6.84 0.85 1.62
C ILE A 80 -7.88 -0.17 1.13
N HIS A 81 -9.17 0.18 1.12
CA HIS A 81 -10.20 -0.71 0.58
C HIS A 81 -10.04 -0.96 -0.93
N GLU A 82 -9.80 0.09 -1.72
CA GLU A 82 -9.62 -0.04 -3.18
C GLU A 82 -8.39 -0.90 -3.51
N LEU A 83 -7.28 -0.75 -2.76
CA LEU A 83 -6.10 -1.62 -2.88
C LEU A 83 -6.43 -3.07 -2.51
N ALA A 84 -7.09 -3.29 -1.36
CA ALA A 84 -7.43 -4.64 -0.89
C ALA A 84 -8.35 -5.38 -1.87
N GLU A 85 -9.38 -4.69 -2.38
CA GLU A 85 -10.31 -5.22 -3.37
C GLU A 85 -9.59 -5.55 -4.69
N ALA A 86 -8.72 -4.65 -5.16
CA ALA A 86 -7.97 -4.88 -6.39
C ALA A 86 -6.97 -6.04 -6.25
N PHE A 87 -6.31 -6.19 -5.10
CA PHE A 87 -5.42 -7.32 -4.82
C PHE A 87 -6.18 -8.64 -4.75
N GLN A 88 -7.40 -8.64 -4.21
CA GLN A 88 -8.28 -9.81 -4.22
C GLN A 88 -8.71 -10.16 -5.66
N LYS A 89 -9.08 -9.17 -6.48
CA LYS A 89 -9.43 -9.37 -7.88
C LYS A 89 -8.26 -9.92 -8.69
N ASP A 90 -7.05 -9.37 -8.53
CA ASP A 90 -5.83 -9.86 -9.17
C ASP A 90 -5.56 -11.33 -8.80
N PHE A 91 -5.69 -11.68 -7.52
CA PHE A 91 -5.55 -13.06 -7.05
C PHE A 91 -6.54 -14.02 -7.72
N THR A 92 -7.83 -13.66 -7.80
CA THR A 92 -8.84 -14.53 -8.43
C THR A 92 -8.65 -14.75 -9.92
N LYS A 93 -7.91 -13.85 -10.60
CA LYS A 93 -7.65 -13.90 -12.05
C LYS A 93 -6.28 -14.48 -12.39
N SER A 94 -5.48 -14.85 -11.40
CA SER A 94 -4.07 -15.19 -11.53
C SER A 94 -3.76 -16.53 -10.86
N THR A 95 -2.72 -17.21 -11.32
CA THR A 95 -2.15 -18.38 -10.62
C THR A 95 -1.15 -17.99 -9.53
N LYS A 96 -0.87 -16.68 -9.38
CA LYS A 96 0.07 -16.14 -8.39
C LYS A 96 -0.62 -15.96 -7.03
N GLU A 97 0.16 -16.05 -5.96
CA GLU A 97 -0.32 -15.71 -4.61
C GLU A 97 -0.86 -14.27 -4.53
N ARG A 98 -1.84 -14.06 -3.65
CA ARG A 98 -2.41 -12.74 -3.35
C ARG A 98 -1.33 -11.81 -2.81
N LEU A 99 -1.28 -10.59 -3.33
CA LEU A 99 -0.40 -9.54 -2.80
C LEU A 99 -0.80 -9.18 -1.37
N LEU A 100 0.19 -9.02 -0.50
CA LEU A 100 0.02 -8.52 0.85
C LEU A 100 -0.20 -7.01 0.84
N LEU A 101 -1.06 -6.53 1.73
CA LEU A 101 -1.26 -5.10 1.97
C LEU A 101 -0.99 -4.83 3.44
N THR A 102 -0.10 -3.88 3.70
CA THR A 102 0.28 -3.43 5.05
C THR A 102 0.32 -1.90 5.06
N ALA A 103 0.33 -1.31 6.26
CA ALA A 103 0.47 0.13 6.41
C ALA A 103 1.30 0.48 7.65
N GLY A 104 2.16 1.49 7.50
CA GLY A 104 2.82 2.16 8.60
C GLY A 104 1.86 3.13 9.28
N VAL A 105 1.48 2.86 10.53
CA VAL A 105 0.52 3.67 11.30
C VAL A 105 1.16 4.34 12.51
N SER A 106 0.61 5.48 12.94
CA SER A 106 1.07 6.18 14.15
C SER A 106 0.80 5.34 15.41
N ALA A 107 1.70 5.43 16.39
CA ALA A 107 1.50 4.90 17.73
C ALA A 107 0.88 5.93 18.70
N GLY A 108 0.77 7.20 18.29
CA GLY A 108 0.23 8.26 19.15
C GLY A 108 -1.28 8.32 19.11
N ARG A 109 -1.96 8.21 20.25
CA ARG A 109 -3.44 8.17 20.34
C ARG A 109 -4.13 9.29 19.58
N GLN A 110 -3.70 10.54 19.76
CA GLN A 110 -4.30 11.68 19.07
C GLN A 110 -4.16 11.58 17.54
N MET A 111 -3.01 11.10 17.06
CA MET A 111 -2.83 10.86 15.62
C MET A 111 -3.72 9.71 15.15
N ILE A 112 -3.82 8.63 15.93
CA ILE A 112 -4.69 7.50 15.61
C ILE A 112 -6.14 7.96 15.43
N ASP A 113 -6.67 8.68 16.43
CA ASP A 113 -8.05 9.14 16.46
C ASP A 113 -8.38 10.11 15.30
N ASN A 114 -7.39 10.86 14.82
CA ASN A 114 -7.56 11.80 13.71
C ASN A 114 -7.40 11.14 12.34
N SER A 115 -6.36 10.32 12.19
CA SER A 115 -5.85 9.86 10.89
C SER A 115 -6.54 8.59 10.37
N TYR A 116 -7.09 7.75 11.25
CA TYR A 116 -7.54 6.40 10.86
C TYR A 116 -8.97 6.12 11.31
N GLN A 117 -9.82 5.72 10.36
CA GLN A 117 -11.13 5.14 10.67
C GLN A 117 -10.94 3.67 11.06
N VAL A 118 -10.38 3.43 12.25
CA VAL A 118 -9.89 2.10 12.70
C VAL A 118 -10.92 0.99 12.50
N GLU A 119 -12.19 1.24 12.86
CA GLU A 119 -13.28 0.26 12.70
C GLU A 119 -13.55 -0.16 11.24
N LYS A 120 -13.17 0.67 10.26
CA LYS A 120 -13.34 0.38 8.83
C LYS A 120 -12.11 -0.28 8.21
N LEU A 121 -10.94 -0.20 8.86
CA LEU A 121 -9.68 -0.72 8.33
C LEU A 121 -9.41 -2.19 8.71
N ALA A 122 -10.18 -2.75 9.65
CA ALA A 122 -10.02 -4.09 10.21
C ALA A 122 -10.83 -5.16 9.46
#